data_AF-A0A178I5F2-F1
#
_entry.id   AF-A0A178I5F2-F1
#
_cell.length_a   1.000
_cell.length_b   1.000
_cell.length_c   1.000
_cell.angle_alpha   90.00
_cell.angle_beta   90.00
_cell.angle_gamma   90.00
#
_symmetry.space_group_name_H-M   'P 1'
#
loop_
_entity.id
_entity.type
_entity.pdbx_description
1 polymer ?
#
loop_
_entity_poly.entity_id
_entity_poly.type
_entity_poly.pdbx_seq_one_letter_code
_entity_poly.pdbx_strand_id
1 'polypeptide(L)'
;MPITNKRLTGAVLTLALLSGLSAPALAQASAADIDFGDDSSEWANDGECDDPRFEGAAMAAELEDVDIARDATDCKTAFEAGEITLRAPAEATEAEAAPAPTPQREAEIDFGDDSSEWANDGECDDPRFQGSAMATTLEDADIGRDATDCRTAFEAGTITLADTGDADSDAIDFGDDSSEWANDQECDDPRFVGPGMASNPSDSDIRRDATDCRNAYEDGTITLASADAPAGSSTSTAWLAVLANRIDFGDDSGDWPKDGECDDPDFVGPGAVTDPYDANRLGDATDCRAAFIAGTVTLRAPDGTSPGGFDYGNDTSRWANDGQCDDMRFTGAGMAKKLDYDDMRADATDCRTLEEAGEISIRPVYTPDYVLGAPYDSSAIDFGDDSSTYANDNQCDDPRFEGPGVAMTLLESDRRADASDCRAAFEAGTITLRDGES
;
A
#
# COMPACT_ATOMS: atom_id res chain seq x y z
N MET A 1 3.47 98.55 -1.26
CA MET A 1 3.22 97.89 -2.57
C MET A 1 2.10 96.87 -2.36
N PRO A 2 1.17 96.74 -3.32
CA PRO A 2 -0.25 96.89 -3.02
C PRO A 2 -1.08 95.60 -3.07
N ILE A 3 -2.23 95.71 -2.41
CA ILE A 3 -3.48 94.96 -2.57
C ILE A 3 -4.02 95.16 -3.99
N THR A 4 -4.38 94.10 -4.73
CA THR A 4 -5.36 94.05 -5.86
C THR A 4 -5.27 92.63 -6.48
N ASN A 5 -6.29 91.96 -7.02
CA ASN A 5 -7.68 92.30 -7.31
C ASN A 5 -8.52 91.02 -7.55
N LYS A 6 -9.79 91.08 -7.17
CA LYS A 6 -10.89 90.21 -7.63
C LYS A 6 -11.07 90.27 -9.16
N ARG A 7 -11.55 89.18 -9.78
CA ARG A 7 -12.76 89.04 -10.65
C ARG A 7 -12.72 87.67 -11.36
N LEU A 8 -13.68 86.76 -11.17
CA LEU A 8 -15.05 86.69 -11.75
C LEU A 8 -15.07 86.71 -13.27
N THR A 9 -15.49 85.56 -13.84
CA THR A 9 -16.16 85.24 -15.14
C THR A 9 -15.37 84.18 -15.93
N GLY A 10 -15.93 83.12 -16.49
CA GLY A 10 -17.33 82.72 -16.62
C GLY A 10 -17.44 81.23 -17.01
N ALA A 11 -18.66 80.72 -16.89
CA ALA A 11 -19.04 79.36 -17.21
C ALA A 11 -18.85 79.05 -18.70
N VAL A 12 -18.27 77.88 -18.99
CA VAL A 12 -18.63 77.08 -20.16
C VAL A 12 -18.86 75.66 -19.67
N LEU A 13 -20.12 75.26 -19.81
CA LEU A 13 -20.64 73.91 -19.66
C LEU A 13 -19.94 73.01 -20.69
N THR A 14 -19.09 72.09 -20.25
CA THR A 14 -18.61 70.96 -21.07
C THR A 14 -19.02 69.66 -20.41
N LEU A 15 -20.09 69.10 -20.98
CA LEU A 15 -20.50 67.71 -20.88
C LEU A 15 -19.36 66.85 -21.44
N ALA A 16 -18.63 66.14 -20.57
CA ALA A 16 -17.66 65.12 -20.97
C ALA A 16 -17.85 63.90 -20.07
N LEU A 17 -18.12 62.79 -20.74
CA LEU A 17 -18.54 61.49 -20.24
C LEU A 17 -17.70 60.98 -19.07
N LEU A 18 -18.38 60.50 -18.03
CA LEU A 18 -17.81 59.55 -17.06
C LEU A 18 -17.38 58.30 -17.83
N SER A 19 -16.09 58.19 -18.10
CA SER A 19 -15.48 56.93 -18.50
C SER A 19 -15.24 56.17 -17.21
N GLY A 20 -16.17 55.26 -16.90
CA GLY A 20 -16.06 54.37 -15.75
C GLY A 20 -14.74 53.62 -15.79
N LEU A 21 -13.95 53.76 -14.73
CA LEU A 21 -13.00 52.71 -14.36
C LEU A 21 -13.85 51.58 -13.80
N SER A 22 -14.30 50.69 -14.69
CA SER A 22 -14.78 49.38 -14.30
C SER A 22 -13.58 48.67 -13.65
N ALA A 23 -13.60 48.57 -12.33
CA ALA A 23 -12.86 47.51 -11.67
C ALA A 23 -13.29 46.18 -12.31
N PRO A 24 -12.38 45.19 -12.43
CA PRO A 24 -12.80 43.85 -12.79
C PRO A 24 -13.79 43.42 -11.71
N ALA A 25 -15.08 43.36 -12.07
CA ALA A 25 -16.02 42.56 -11.33
C ALA A 25 -15.52 41.13 -11.50
N LEU A 26 -14.74 40.65 -10.53
CA LEU A 26 -14.62 39.23 -10.27
C LEU A 26 -16.06 38.73 -10.23
N ALA A 27 -16.40 37.85 -11.17
CA ALA A 27 -17.71 37.27 -11.25
C ALA A 27 -17.94 36.52 -9.94
N GLN A 28 -18.64 37.17 -9.00
CA GLN A 28 -19.11 36.52 -7.81
C GLN A 28 -20.01 35.39 -8.28
N ALA A 29 -19.74 34.17 -7.80
CA ALA A 29 -20.57 33.00 -8.10
C ALA A 29 -22.04 33.38 -7.88
N SER A 30 -22.92 33.00 -8.80
CA SER A 30 -24.32 33.33 -8.62
C SER A 30 -24.84 32.60 -7.38
N ALA A 31 -25.76 33.19 -6.61
CA ALA A 31 -26.33 32.52 -5.43
C ALA A 31 -27.03 31.18 -5.78
N ALA A 32 -27.26 30.90 -7.06
CA ALA A 32 -27.77 29.62 -7.54
C ALA A 32 -26.69 28.53 -7.67
N ASP A 33 -25.40 28.92 -7.70
CA ASP A 33 -24.25 28.01 -7.87
C ASP A 33 -23.54 27.72 -6.54
N ILE A 34 -24.00 28.32 -5.43
CA ILE A 34 -23.40 28.17 -4.10
C ILE A 34 -24.28 27.25 -3.28
N ASP A 35 -23.68 26.19 -2.77
CA ASP A 35 -24.33 25.34 -1.76
C ASP A 35 -24.22 26.00 -0.38
N PHE A 36 -25.29 26.68 0.01
CA PHE A 36 -25.42 27.28 1.34
C PHE A 36 -25.74 26.24 2.43
N GLY A 37 -26.12 25.01 2.06
CA GLY A 37 -26.44 23.92 2.99
C GLY A 37 -27.83 24.02 3.64
N ASP A 38 -27.90 23.74 4.95
CA ASP A 38 -29.13 23.75 5.77
C ASP A 38 -29.04 24.71 6.98
N ASP A 39 -30.06 24.71 7.84
CA ASP A 39 -30.11 25.52 9.07
C ASP A 39 -29.99 24.64 10.33
N SER A 40 -29.07 23.66 10.31
CA SER A 40 -28.95 22.66 11.38
C SER A 40 -28.04 23.05 12.55
N SER A 41 -27.30 24.16 12.49
CA SER A 41 -26.46 24.62 13.61
C SER A 41 -27.30 25.24 14.75
N GLU A 42 -26.70 25.38 15.93
CA GLU A 42 -27.35 26.08 17.05
C GLU A 42 -27.42 27.61 16.85
N TRP A 43 -26.62 28.13 15.90
CA TRP A 43 -26.50 29.54 15.55
C TRP A 43 -27.28 29.90 14.28
N ALA A 44 -27.82 28.92 13.56
CA ALA A 44 -28.62 29.16 12.36
C ALA A 44 -29.83 30.08 12.62
N ASN A 45 -30.13 30.97 11.66
CA ASN A 45 -31.25 31.93 11.72
C ASN A 45 -31.13 32.98 12.84
N ASP A 46 -29.93 33.34 13.29
CA ASP A 46 -29.71 34.37 14.29
C ASP A 46 -29.49 35.78 13.69
N GLY A 47 -29.36 35.86 12.38
CA GLY A 47 -29.17 37.08 11.59
C GLY A 47 -27.73 37.41 11.23
N GLU A 48 -26.77 36.55 11.58
CA GLU A 48 -25.37 36.59 11.13
C GLU A 48 -25.06 35.33 10.31
N CYS A 49 -24.05 35.37 9.44
CA CYS A 49 -23.59 34.18 8.72
C CYS A 49 -22.46 33.49 9.51
N ASP A 50 -22.70 32.27 9.95
CA ASP A 50 -21.73 31.49 10.74
C ASP A 50 -20.77 30.64 9.88
N ASP A 51 -21.05 30.51 8.58
CA ASP A 51 -20.28 29.64 7.70
C ASP A 51 -18.88 30.23 7.38
N PRO A 52 -17.78 29.60 7.86
CA PRO A 52 -16.43 30.12 7.68
C PRO A 52 -15.98 30.26 6.21
N ARG A 53 -16.67 29.60 5.26
CA ARG A 53 -16.39 29.71 3.82
C ARG A 53 -16.66 31.12 3.28
N PHE A 54 -17.43 31.93 3.99
CA PHE A 54 -17.74 33.30 3.61
C PHE A 54 -16.93 34.32 4.41
N GLU A 55 -16.83 35.53 3.86
CA GLU A 55 -16.23 36.69 4.50
C GLU A 55 -17.01 37.96 4.21
N GLY A 56 -17.13 38.85 5.17
CA GLY A 56 -17.85 40.11 4.98
C GLY A 56 -18.37 40.72 6.27
N ALA A 57 -19.21 41.75 6.12
CA ALA A 57 -19.70 42.56 7.23
C ALA A 57 -20.84 41.91 8.02
N ALA A 58 -21.48 40.89 7.45
CA ALA A 58 -22.57 40.13 8.06
C ALA A 58 -22.12 38.73 8.52
N MET A 59 -20.82 38.52 8.71
CA MET A 59 -20.30 37.30 9.36
C MET A 59 -20.45 37.39 10.87
N ALA A 60 -20.69 36.26 11.51
CA ALA A 60 -20.61 36.15 12.97
C ALA A 60 -19.23 36.52 13.50
N ALA A 61 -19.18 36.95 14.76
CA ALA A 61 -17.94 37.40 15.39
C ALA A 61 -16.97 36.25 15.70
N GLU A 62 -17.50 35.06 15.96
CA GLU A 62 -16.78 33.81 16.16
C GLU A 62 -17.26 32.83 15.08
N LEU A 63 -16.34 32.14 14.43
CA LEU A 63 -16.62 31.22 13.33
C LEU A 63 -15.97 29.88 13.66
N GLU A 64 -16.73 28.79 13.58
CA GLU A 64 -16.26 27.44 13.82
C GLU A 64 -16.49 26.56 12.59
N ASP A 65 -15.55 25.65 12.31
CA ASP A 65 -15.65 24.74 11.15
C ASP A 65 -16.87 23.81 11.22
N VAL A 66 -17.42 23.61 12.43
CA VAL A 66 -18.63 22.81 12.65
C VAL A 66 -19.89 23.45 12.03
N ASP A 67 -19.85 24.75 11.72
CA ASP A 67 -20.98 25.53 11.17
C ASP A 67 -20.92 25.68 9.64
N ILE A 68 -19.95 25.05 8.97
CA ILE A 68 -19.85 25.02 7.51
C ILE A 68 -21.14 24.44 6.91
N ALA A 69 -21.83 25.23 6.08
CA ALA A 69 -23.08 24.87 5.40
C ALA A 69 -24.25 24.54 6.36
N ARG A 70 -24.27 25.11 7.57
CA ARG A 70 -25.30 24.82 8.59
C ARG A 70 -26.09 26.04 9.04
N ASP A 71 -25.85 27.18 8.40
CA ASP A 71 -26.57 28.44 8.56
C ASP A 71 -26.94 29.03 7.18
N ALA A 72 -27.66 28.22 6.40
CA ALA A 72 -27.93 28.50 5.00
C ALA A 72 -28.78 29.76 4.79
N THR A 73 -29.79 29.97 5.63
CA THR A 73 -30.75 31.07 5.46
C THR A 73 -30.07 32.43 5.62
N ASP A 74 -29.22 32.61 6.63
CA ASP A 74 -28.56 33.89 6.89
C ASP A 74 -27.38 34.12 5.95
N CYS A 75 -26.55 33.10 5.70
CA CYS A 75 -25.47 33.18 4.72
C CYS A 75 -25.99 33.46 3.30
N LYS A 76 -27.10 32.83 2.87
CA LYS A 76 -27.71 33.12 1.57
C LYS A 76 -28.25 34.55 1.51
N THR A 77 -28.93 34.98 2.57
CA THR A 77 -29.51 36.33 2.63
C THR A 77 -28.42 37.40 2.59
N ALA A 78 -27.35 37.22 3.37
CA ALA A 78 -26.20 38.11 3.40
C ALA A 78 -25.43 38.11 2.07
N PHE A 79 -25.32 36.96 1.40
CA PHE A 79 -24.65 36.84 0.11
C PHE A 79 -25.46 37.50 -1.01
N GLU A 80 -26.78 37.29 -1.07
CA GLU A 80 -27.68 37.94 -2.03
C GLU A 80 -27.75 39.47 -1.80
N ALA A 81 -27.60 39.92 -0.55
CA ALA A 81 -27.46 41.33 -0.20
C ALA A 81 -26.09 41.92 -0.57
N GLY A 82 -25.11 41.08 -0.91
CA GLY A 82 -23.73 41.48 -1.21
C GLY A 82 -22.95 41.94 0.02
N GLU A 83 -23.38 41.53 1.22
CA GLU A 83 -22.74 41.87 2.50
C GLU A 83 -21.63 40.88 2.88
N ILE A 84 -21.68 39.67 2.30
CA ILE A 84 -20.62 38.67 2.35
C ILE A 84 -20.27 38.16 0.95
N THR A 85 -19.07 37.62 0.82
CA THR A 85 -18.52 36.97 -0.37
C THR A 85 -17.90 35.64 0.00
N LEU A 86 -17.88 34.66 -0.90
CA LEU A 86 -17.08 33.45 -0.68
C LEU A 86 -15.60 33.85 -0.60
N ARG A 87 -14.89 33.31 0.40
CA ARG A 87 -13.44 33.45 0.47
C ARG A 87 -12.85 32.84 -0.79
N ALA A 88 -11.98 33.60 -1.46
CA ALA A 88 -11.15 33.00 -2.50
C ALA A 88 -10.32 31.89 -1.84
N PRO A 89 -10.16 30.71 -2.47
CA PRO A 89 -9.26 29.69 -1.94
C PRO A 89 -7.92 30.36 -1.74
N ALA A 90 -7.44 30.37 -0.49
CA ALA A 90 -6.21 31.04 -0.13
C ALA A 90 -5.09 30.48 -1.01
N GLU A 91 -4.53 31.34 -1.87
CA GLU A 91 -3.26 31.08 -2.53
C GLU A 91 -2.24 30.81 -1.41
N ALA A 92 -1.90 29.54 -1.25
CA ALA A 92 -0.94 29.08 -0.25
C ALA A 92 0.43 29.69 -0.52
N THR A 93 1.03 30.32 0.49
CA THR A 93 2.47 30.63 0.48
C THR A 93 3.21 29.64 1.37
N GLU A 94 3.74 28.59 0.72
CA GLU A 94 4.96 27.79 0.97
C GLU A 94 5.13 27.17 2.39
N ALA A 95 5.24 25.84 2.55
CA ALA A 95 6.20 24.98 1.85
C ALA A 95 5.72 23.54 1.56
N GLU A 96 5.94 23.17 0.29
CA GLU A 96 6.14 21.83 -0.30
C GLU A 96 5.07 20.75 -0.12
N ALA A 97 3.96 20.91 -0.86
CA ALA A 97 3.12 19.81 -1.33
C ALA A 97 3.17 19.73 -2.87
N ALA A 98 3.35 18.51 -3.36
CA ALA A 98 3.42 18.06 -4.75
C ALA A 98 2.26 18.59 -5.64
N PRO A 99 2.42 18.61 -6.98
CA PRO A 99 1.45 19.21 -7.89
C PRO A 99 0.08 18.52 -7.76
N ALA A 100 -0.96 19.32 -7.48
CA ALA A 100 -2.34 18.85 -7.53
C ALA A 100 -2.66 18.31 -8.94
N PRO A 101 -3.25 17.11 -9.05
CA PRO A 101 -3.58 16.51 -10.33
C PRO A 101 -4.62 17.37 -11.03
N THR A 102 -4.44 17.52 -12.34
CA THR A 102 -5.46 18.00 -13.28
C THR A 102 -6.80 17.32 -13.01
N PRO A 103 -7.94 18.03 -13.11
CA PRO A 103 -9.25 17.39 -13.05
C PRO A 103 -9.33 16.42 -14.22
N GLN A 104 -9.22 15.13 -13.91
CA GLN A 104 -9.48 14.09 -14.87
C GLN A 104 -10.94 14.24 -15.30
N ARG A 105 -11.13 14.34 -16.60
CA ARG A 105 -12.43 14.25 -17.23
C ARG A 105 -13.01 12.89 -16.86
N GLU A 106 -13.97 12.90 -15.96
CA GLU A 106 -14.82 11.82 -15.49
C GLU A 106 -15.02 10.75 -16.57
N ALA A 107 -14.46 9.56 -16.35
CA ALA A 107 -15.23 8.37 -16.65
C ALA A 107 -16.43 8.42 -15.69
N GLU A 108 -17.64 8.58 -16.22
CA GLU A 108 -18.88 8.51 -15.45
C GLU A 108 -18.86 7.19 -14.66
N ILE A 109 -18.70 7.26 -13.34
CA ILE A 109 -18.59 6.09 -12.48
C ILE A 109 -19.91 5.31 -12.56
N ASP A 110 -19.83 4.04 -12.94
CA ASP A 110 -21.00 3.17 -13.02
C ASP A 110 -21.29 2.55 -11.64
N PHE A 111 -22.16 3.21 -10.89
CA PHE A 111 -22.65 2.76 -9.60
C PHE A 111 -23.56 1.51 -9.69
N GLY A 112 -24.08 1.15 -10.86
CA GLY A 112 -24.93 -0.02 -11.05
C GLY A 112 -26.42 0.17 -10.67
N ASP A 113 -27.02 -0.85 -10.03
CA ASP A 113 -28.43 -0.88 -9.58
C ASP A 113 -28.57 -1.20 -8.08
N ASP A 114 -29.80 -1.30 -7.55
CA ASP A 114 -30.10 -1.62 -6.15
C ASP A 114 -30.64 -3.05 -6.01
N SER A 115 -29.97 -4.04 -6.62
CA SER A 115 -30.46 -5.42 -6.69
C SER A 115 -29.99 -6.35 -5.56
N SER A 116 -29.07 -5.92 -4.69
CA SER A 116 -28.61 -6.74 -3.56
C SER A 116 -29.67 -6.81 -2.45
N GLU A 117 -29.48 -7.74 -1.49
CA GLU A 117 -30.32 -7.80 -0.30
C GLU A 117 -30.01 -6.70 0.73
N TRP A 118 -28.84 -6.07 0.59
CA TRP A 118 -28.29 -5.03 1.46
C TRP A 118 -28.48 -3.61 0.88
N ALA A 119 -28.89 -3.48 -0.38
CA ALA A 119 -29.10 -2.18 -1.00
C ALA A 119 -30.12 -1.29 -0.25
N ASN A 120 -29.84 0.01 -0.18
CA ASN A 120 -30.66 1.02 0.51
C ASN A 120 -30.75 0.82 2.04
N ASP A 121 -29.71 0.26 2.67
CA ASP A 121 -29.63 0.12 4.12
C ASP A 121 -28.85 1.27 4.81
N GLY A 122 -28.24 2.15 4.01
CA GLY A 122 -27.52 3.34 4.45
C GLY A 122 -26.01 3.17 4.55
N GLU A 123 -25.48 2.01 4.17
CA GLU A 123 -24.05 1.74 3.99
C GLU A 123 -23.78 1.40 2.52
N CYS A 124 -22.56 1.63 2.01
CA CYS A 124 -22.17 1.18 0.68
C CYS A 124 -21.61 -0.24 0.74
N ASP A 125 -22.27 -1.19 0.09
CA ASP A 125 -21.85 -2.60 0.07
C ASP A 125 -20.90 -2.95 -1.09
N ASP A 126 -20.67 -2.02 -2.02
CA ASP A 126 -19.90 -2.29 -3.24
C ASP A 126 -18.38 -2.26 -2.97
N PRO A 127 -17.66 -3.40 -3.02
CA PRO A 127 -16.24 -3.46 -2.70
C PRO A 127 -15.33 -2.70 -3.66
N ARG A 128 -15.87 -2.15 -4.77
CA ARG A 128 -15.14 -1.21 -5.65
C ARG A 128 -14.89 0.15 -4.99
N PHE A 129 -15.53 0.44 -3.85
CA PHE A 129 -15.36 1.67 -3.11
C PHE A 129 -14.68 1.44 -1.76
N GLN A 130 -14.13 2.51 -1.19
CA GLN A 130 -13.49 2.51 0.13
C GLN A 130 -13.82 3.80 0.88
N GLY A 131 -14.02 3.72 2.20
CA GLY A 131 -14.23 4.89 3.05
C GLY A 131 -15.09 4.61 4.27
N SER A 132 -15.48 5.67 4.98
CA SER A 132 -16.14 5.57 6.29
C SER A 132 -17.63 5.21 6.21
N ALA A 133 -18.22 5.26 5.01
CA ALA A 133 -19.61 4.88 4.79
C ALA A 133 -19.74 3.51 4.08
N MET A 134 -18.69 2.69 4.08
CA MET A 134 -18.74 1.31 3.62
C MET A 134 -19.39 0.40 4.66
N ALA A 135 -20.09 -0.63 4.18
CA ALA A 135 -20.57 -1.70 5.04
C ALA A 135 -19.39 -2.44 5.70
N THR A 136 -19.65 -2.95 6.91
CA THR A 136 -18.62 -3.66 7.69
C THR A 136 -18.22 -5.00 7.10
N THR A 137 -19.10 -5.61 6.31
CA THR A 137 -18.86 -6.85 5.55
C THR A 137 -19.11 -6.55 4.10
N LEU A 138 -18.11 -6.81 3.25
CA LEU A 138 -18.22 -6.58 1.81
C LEU A 138 -18.12 -7.92 1.08
N GLU A 139 -19.04 -8.18 0.16
CA GLU A 139 -19.04 -9.38 -0.66
C GLU A 139 -18.93 -9.02 -2.15
N ASP A 140 -18.13 -9.78 -2.92
CA ASP A 140 -18.02 -9.60 -4.38
C ASP A 140 -19.38 -9.71 -5.09
N ALA A 141 -20.35 -10.38 -4.46
CA ALA A 141 -21.70 -10.48 -4.98
C ALA A 141 -22.39 -9.11 -5.11
N ASP A 142 -22.01 -8.12 -4.29
CA ASP A 142 -22.64 -6.81 -4.18
C ASP A 142 -22.02 -5.73 -5.08
N ILE A 143 -21.03 -6.09 -5.89
CA ILE A 143 -20.44 -5.22 -6.92
C ILE A 143 -21.53 -4.66 -7.84
N GLY A 144 -21.71 -3.33 -7.82
CA GLY A 144 -22.68 -2.60 -8.62
C GLY A 144 -24.14 -2.90 -8.29
N ARG A 145 -24.43 -3.37 -7.07
CA ARG A 145 -25.78 -3.76 -6.65
C ARG A 145 -26.35 -2.94 -5.49
N ASP A 146 -25.61 -1.94 -5.03
CA ASP A 146 -26.02 -0.98 -4.01
C ASP A 146 -25.73 0.46 -4.49
N ALA A 147 -26.32 0.79 -5.63
CA ALA A 147 -25.98 2.02 -6.35
C ALA A 147 -26.39 3.30 -5.61
N THR A 148 -27.52 3.28 -4.89
CA THR A 148 -28.06 4.48 -4.23
C THR A 148 -27.19 4.92 -3.04
N ASP A 149 -26.77 3.99 -2.18
CA ASP A 149 -25.99 4.31 -0.99
C ASP A 149 -24.54 4.62 -1.37
N CYS A 150 -23.93 3.83 -2.26
CA CYS A 150 -22.59 4.10 -2.78
C CYS A 150 -22.50 5.44 -3.54
N ARG A 151 -23.51 5.80 -4.34
CA ARG A 151 -23.53 7.13 -4.99
C ARG A 151 -23.62 8.24 -3.97
N THR A 152 -24.52 8.12 -3.00
CA THR A 152 -24.73 9.14 -1.98
C THR A 152 -23.46 9.35 -1.16
N ALA A 153 -22.81 8.26 -0.74
CA ALA A 153 -21.55 8.31 -0.01
C ALA A 153 -20.39 8.86 -0.86
N PHE A 154 -20.34 8.53 -2.15
CA PHE A 154 -19.30 9.03 -3.05
C PHE A 154 -19.47 10.55 -3.31
N GLU A 155 -20.70 11.01 -3.55
CA GLU A 155 -21.02 12.43 -3.70
C GLU A 155 -20.78 13.22 -2.40
N ALA A 156 -20.98 12.58 -1.25
CA ALA A 156 -20.63 13.14 0.06
C ALA A 156 -19.12 13.12 0.36
N GLY A 157 -18.30 12.49 -0.48
CA GLY A 157 -16.85 12.34 -0.29
C GLY A 157 -16.48 11.45 0.90
N THR A 158 -17.42 10.68 1.45
CA THR A 158 -17.19 9.75 2.56
C THR A 158 -16.67 8.41 2.09
N ILE A 159 -16.84 8.10 0.80
CA ILE A 159 -16.15 7.02 0.09
C ILE A 159 -15.51 7.53 -1.19
N THR A 160 -14.49 6.81 -1.65
CA THR A 160 -13.78 6.99 -2.91
C THR A 160 -13.76 5.66 -3.65
N LEU A 161 -13.48 5.65 -4.95
CA LEU A 161 -13.16 4.39 -5.61
C LEU A 161 -11.93 3.81 -4.89
N ALA A 162 -12.03 2.54 -4.50
CA ALA A 162 -10.88 1.85 -3.97
C ALA A 162 -9.79 1.88 -5.05
N ASP A 163 -8.58 2.30 -4.68
CA ASP A 163 -7.39 2.01 -5.47
C ASP A 163 -7.18 0.49 -5.36
N THR A 164 -7.99 -0.28 -6.07
CA THR A 164 -7.52 -1.58 -6.52
C THR A 164 -6.29 -1.25 -7.36
N GLY A 165 -5.21 -2.00 -7.21
CA GLY A 165 -3.98 -1.84 -8.01
C GLY A 165 -4.17 -1.98 -9.52
N ASP A 166 -5.40 -1.90 -10.01
CA ASP A 166 -5.81 -1.63 -11.38
C ASP A 166 -5.57 -0.16 -11.75
N ALA A 167 -4.34 0.34 -11.52
CA ALA A 167 -3.81 1.33 -12.44
C ALA A 167 -3.64 0.63 -13.78
N ASP A 168 -4.75 0.58 -14.53
CA ASP A 168 -4.91 0.42 -15.96
C ASP A 168 -3.64 -0.16 -16.62
N SER A 169 -3.51 -1.49 -16.66
CA SER A 169 -2.40 -2.18 -17.36
C SER A 169 -2.35 -1.82 -18.85
N ASP A 170 -3.43 -1.22 -19.37
CA ASP A 170 -3.54 -0.62 -20.70
C ASP A 170 -2.94 0.80 -20.81
N ALA A 171 -2.69 1.50 -19.68
CA ALA A 171 -2.08 2.83 -19.66
C ALA A 171 -0.55 2.80 -19.52
N ILE A 172 0.03 1.69 -19.03
CA ILE A 172 1.48 1.56 -18.83
C ILE A 172 2.16 1.13 -20.13
N ASP A 173 3.06 1.97 -20.64
CA ASP A 173 3.90 1.65 -21.80
C ASP A 173 5.08 0.77 -21.36
N PHE A 174 4.87 -0.56 -21.40
CA PHE A 174 5.89 -1.58 -21.13
C PHE A 174 6.95 -1.70 -22.24
N GLY A 175 6.66 -1.26 -23.46
CA GLY A 175 7.63 -1.29 -24.57
C GLY A 175 7.66 -2.59 -25.40
N ASP A 176 8.87 -3.04 -25.78
CA ASP A 176 9.14 -4.27 -26.52
C ASP A 176 10.19 -5.16 -25.82
N ASP A 177 10.53 -6.32 -26.38
CA ASP A 177 11.53 -7.27 -25.82
C ASP A 177 12.86 -7.19 -26.58
N SER A 178 13.39 -5.98 -26.76
CA SER A 178 14.60 -5.74 -27.57
C SER A 178 15.92 -5.75 -26.81
N SER A 179 15.93 -5.90 -25.48
CA SER A 179 17.16 -6.01 -24.68
C SER A 179 17.79 -7.41 -24.82
N GLU A 180 19.04 -7.56 -24.35
CA GLU A 180 19.68 -8.88 -24.27
C GLU A 180 19.22 -9.70 -23.05
N TRP A 181 18.51 -9.04 -22.14
CA TRP A 181 18.03 -9.57 -20.86
C TRP A 181 16.52 -9.86 -20.87
N ALA A 182 15.79 -9.46 -21.91
CA ALA A 182 14.36 -9.74 -22.01
C ALA A 182 14.03 -11.24 -22.03
N ASN A 183 12.93 -11.61 -21.36
CA ASN A 183 12.45 -12.98 -21.17
C ASN A 183 13.37 -13.85 -20.30
N ASP A 184 14.02 -13.25 -19.31
CA ASP A 184 14.80 -13.97 -18.30
C ASP A 184 14.07 -14.15 -16.95
N GLN A 185 12.83 -13.64 -16.87
CA GLN A 185 11.92 -13.67 -15.71
C GLN A 185 12.23 -12.61 -14.64
N GLU A 186 13.09 -11.65 -14.92
CA GLU A 186 13.29 -10.46 -14.10
C GLU A 186 12.90 -9.21 -14.90
N CYS A 187 12.32 -8.19 -14.25
CA CYS A 187 12.07 -6.91 -14.91
C CYS A 187 13.34 -6.05 -14.92
N ASP A 188 13.90 -5.77 -16.09
CA ASP A 188 15.12 -4.96 -16.24
C ASP A 188 14.85 -3.45 -16.32
N ASP A 189 13.59 -3.05 -16.49
CA ASP A 189 13.22 -1.65 -16.71
C ASP A 189 13.26 -0.85 -15.40
N PRO A 190 14.23 0.07 -15.21
CA PRO A 190 14.41 0.79 -13.94
C PRO A 190 13.29 1.77 -13.61
N ARG A 191 12.29 1.93 -14.49
CA ARG A 191 11.04 2.66 -14.16
C ARG A 191 10.18 1.90 -13.16
N PHE A 192 10.40 0.61 -12.97
CA PHE A 192 9.69 -0.21 -12.00
C PHE A 192 10.53 -0.47 -10.75
N VAL A 193 9.85 -0.82 -9.66
CA VAL A 193 10.46 -1.17 -8.37
C VAL A 193 9.69 -2.32 -7.73
N GLY A 194 10.41 -3.27 -7.13
CA GLY A 194 9.83 -4.37 -6.37
C GLY A 194 10.65 -5.66 -6.45
N PRO A 195 10.23 -6.72 -5.75
CA PRO A 195 10.88 -8.03 -5.77
C PRO A 195 11.06 -8.68 -7.15
N GLY A 196 10.21 -8.38 -8.13
CA GLY A 196 10.34 -8.91 -9.50
C GLY A 196 11.34 -8.16 -10.39
N MET A 197 12.16 -7.25 -9.84
CA MET A 197 13.17 -6.49 -10.57
C MET A 197 14.49 -7.26 -10.69
N ALA A 198 15.17 -7.07 -11.82
CA ALA A 198 16.55 -7.50 -11.98
C ALA A 198 17.46 -6.90 -10.90
N SER A 199 18.48 -7.65 -10.49
CA SER A 199 19.39 -7.22 -9.41
C SER A 199 20.19 -5.95 -9.73
N ASN A 200 20.36 -5.64 -11.02
CA ASN A 200 21.11 -4.47 -11.47
C ASN A 200 20.48 -3.86 -12.74
N PRO A 201 19.30 -3.22 -12.60
CA PRO A 201 18.57 -2.66 -13.73
C PRO A 201 19.30 -1.44 -14.27
N SER A 202 19.17 -1.21 -15.58
CA SER A 202 19.93 -0.18 -16.28
C SER A 202 19.04 0.65 -17.20
N ASP A 203 19.32 1.95 -17.30
CA ASP A 203 18.59 2.87 -18.19
C ASP A 203 18.61 2.44 -19.68
N SER A 204 19.53 1.56 -20.06
CA SER A 204 19.58 0.94 -21.40
C SER A 204 18.36 0.09 -21.72
N ASP A 205 17.70 -0.43 -20.69
CA ASP A 205 16.69 -1.48 -20.76
C ASP A 205 15.27 -0.94 -20.52
N ILE A 206 15.16 0.38 -20.36
CA ILE A 206 13.87 1.10 -20.34
C ILE A 206 13.06 0.74 -21.58
N ARG A 207 11.88 0.14 -21.38
CA ARG A 207 10.92 -0.31 -22.41
C ARG A 207 11.45 -1.40 -23.33
N ARG A 208 12.39 -2.21 -22.87
CA ARG A 208 13.04 -3.24 -23.70
C ARG A 208 12.92 -4.66 -23.14
N ASP A 209 12.20 -4.78 -22.04
CA ASP A 209 11.89 -6.03 -21.37
C ASP A 209 10.40 -6.04 -20.97
N ALA A 210 9.54 -5.99 -22.00
CA ALA A 210 8.13 -5.72 -21.81
C ALA A 210 7.37 -6.91 -21.23
N THR A 211 7.75 -8.13 -21.61
CA THR A 211 7.07 -9.36 -21.17
C THR A 211 7.28 -9.61 -19.68
N ASP A 212 8.51 -9.51 -19.18
CA ASP A 212 8.79 -9.81 -17.77
C ASP A 212 8.28 -8.70 -16.85
N CYS A 213 8.50 -7.42 -17.21
CA CYS A 213 7.93 -6.30 -16.47
C CYS A 213 6.40 -6.28 -16.45
N ARG A 214 5.72 -6.73 -17.52
CA ARG A 214 4.25 -6.85 -17.51
C ARG A 214 3.80 -7.94 -16.55
N ASN A 215 4.37 -9.13 -16.65
CA ASN A 215 3.99 -10.25 -15.79
C ASN A 215 4.24 -9.90 -14.32
N ALA A 216 5.42 -9.36 -14.01
CA ALA A 216 5.76 -8.96 -12.65
C ALA A 216 4.82 -7.86 -12.10
N TYR A 217 4.36 -6.94 -12.95
CA TYR A 217 3.40 -5.89 -12.56
C TYR A 217 1.98 -6.46 -12.36
N GLU A 218 1.52 -7.33 -13.25
CA GLU A 218 0.22 -8.01 -13.14
C GLU A 218 0.16 -8.95 -11.92
N ASP A 219 1.29 -9.57 -11.59
CA ASP A 219 1.46 -10.41 -10.40
C ASP A 219 1.66 -9.57 -9.11
N GLY A 220 1.71 -8.24 -9.21
CA GLY A 220 1.86 -7.32 -8.09
C GLY A 220 3.25 -7.35 -7.42
N THR A 221 4.23 -7.99 -8.05
CA THR A 221 5.61 -8.10 -7.55
C THR A 221 6.46 -6.87 -7.85
N ILE A 222 6.01 -6.00 -8.78
CA ILE A 222 6.63 -4.70 -9.05
C ILE A 222 5.57 -3.61 -9.24
N THR A 223 5.97 -2.35 -9.05
CA THR A 223 5.12 -1.16 -9.24
C THR A 223 5.91 -0.07 -9.97
N LEU A 224 5.24 0.92 -10.59
CA LEU A 224 5.92 2.06 -11.20
C LEU A 224 6.55 2.95 -10.12
N ALA A 225 7.84 3.26 -10.29
CA ALA A 225 8.54 4.20 -9.44
C ALA A 225 7.90 5.60 -9.59
N SER A 226 7.28 6.12 -8.52
CA SER A 226 6.79 7.50 -8.52
C SER A 226 7.97 8.47 -8.58
N ALA A 227 7.88 9.47 -9.47
CA ALA A 227 8.95 10.41 -9.80
C ALA A 227 9.40 11.36 -8.66
N ASP A 228 8.77 11.28 -7.48
CA ASP A 228 9.06 12.15 -6.32
C ASP A 228 9.40 11.38 -5.03
N ALA A 229 9.71 10.08 -5.08
CA ALA A 229 10.14 9.34 -3.89
C ALA A 229 11.68 9.24 -3.82
N PRO A 230 12.34 9.79 -2.77
CA PRO A 230 13.74 9.46 -2.52
C PRO A 230 13.84 8.01 -2.02
N ALA A 231 14.84 7.29 -2.51
CA ALA A 231 15.12 5.93 -2.12
C ALA A 231 15.31 5.80 -0.61
N GLY A 232 14.37 5.11 0.05
CA GLY A 232 14.48 4.71 1.44
C GLY A 232 13.19 4.88 2.24
N SER A 233 12.47 3.77 2.43
CA SER A 233 11.72 3.50 3.67
C SER A 233 10.43 4.31 3.94
N SER A 234 9.53 4.47 2.96
CA SER A 234 8.12 4.82 3.24
C SER A 234 7.08 3.87 2.60
N THR A 235 7.51 2.81 1.92
CA THR A 235 6.65 1.78 1.32
C THR A 235 6.08 0.77 2.33
N SER A 236 6.55 0.79 3.59
CA SER A 236 6.15 -0.18 4.61
C SER A 236 4.75 0.07 5.20
N THR A 237 4.33 1.32 5.41
CA THR A 237 3.09 1.60 6.17
C THR A 237 1.81 1.26 5.39
N ALA A 238 1.76 1.54 4.08
CA ALA A 238 0.60 1.22 3.25
C ALA A 238 0.45 -0.30 3.07
N TRP A 239 1.57 -1.00 2.86
CA TRP A 239 1.58 -2.46 2.77
C TRP A 239 1.22 -3.13 4.12
N LEU A 240 1.74 -2.61 5.23
CA LEU A 240 1.36 -3.07 6.57
C LEU A 240 -0.11 -2.82 6.89
N ALA A 241 -0.73 -1.76 6.35
CA ALA A 241 -2.16 -1.53 6.48
C ALA A 241 -3.01 -2.57 5.73
N VAL A 242 -2.58 -2.98 4.52
CA VAL A 242 -3.23 -4.05 3.77
C VAL A 242 -3.06 -5.41 4.49
N LEU A 243 -1.88 -5.68 5.03
CA LEU A 243 -1.63 -6.88 5.84
C LEU A 243 -2.43 -6.90 7.14
N ALA A 244 -2.60 -5.75 7.79
CA ALA A 244 -3.36 -5.62 9.03
C ALA A 244 -4.81 -6.08 8.84
N ASN A 245 -5.41 -5.88 7.67
CA ASN A 245 -6.77 -6.34 7.40
C ASN A 245 -6.91 -7.88 7.37
N ARG A 246 -5.78 -8.61 7.33
CA ARG A 246 -5.74 -10.09 7.31
C ARG A 246 -5.36 -10.70 8.66
N ILE A 247 -5.09 -9.87 9.66
CA ILE A 247 -4.69 -10.30 11.01
C ILE A 247 -5.88 -10.10 11.94
N ASP A 248 -6.23 -11.14 12.69
CA ASP A 248 -7.20 -11.02 13.77
C ASP A 248 -6.49 -10.38 14.98
N PHE A 249 -6.77 -9.10 15.21
CA PHE A 249 -6.27 -8.36 16.38
C PHE A 249 -7.21 -8.51 17.60
N GLY A 250 -8.39 -9.13 17.43
CA GLY A 250 -9.35 -9.31 18.52
C GLY A 250 -10.24 -8.11 18.79
N ASP A 251 -10.50 -7.86 20.08
CA ASP A 251 -11.28 -6.74 20.58
C ASP A 251 -10.51 -5.91 21.63
N ASP A 252 -11.16 -4.92 22.23
CA ASP A 252 -10.59 -4.05 23.28
C ASP A 252 -11.11 -4.44 24.69
N SER A 253 -11.27 -5.74 24.98
CA SER A 253 -11.88 -6.23 26.23
C SER A 253 -10.90 -6.69 27.31
N GLY A 254 -9.59 -6.60 27.06
CA GLY A 254 -8.52 -7.03 27.96
C GLY A 254 -8.41 -6.24 29.26
N ASP A 255 -7.36 -6.52 30.06
CA ASP A 255 -7.13 -5.80 31.31
C ASP A 255 -6.65 -4.35 31.07
N TRP A 256 -6.06 -4.08 29.90
CA TRP A 256 -5.39 -2.81 29.55
C TRP A 256 -5.68 -2.32 28.11
N PRO A 257 -6.95 -2.26 27.67
CA PRO A 257 -7.23 -1.83 26.30
C PRO A 257 -6.96 -0.32 26.12
N LYS A 258 -6.40 0.06 24.96
CA LYS A 258 -6.24 1.48 24.55
C LYS A 258 -5.35 2.30 25.47
N ASP A 259 -4.32 1.68 26.03
CA ASP A 259 -3.39 2.35 26.94
C ASP A 259 -2.14 2.92 26.22
N GLY A 260 -2.00 2.62 24.93
CA GLY A 260 -0.95 3.08 24.03
C GLY A 260 0.18 2.07 23.81
N GLU A 261 0.10 0.88 24.40
CA GLU A 261 1.02 -0.25 24.16
C GLU A 261 0.20 -1.45 23.69
N CYS A 262 0.76 -2.31 22.83
CA CYS A 262 0.12 -3.57 22.45
C CYS A 262 0.30 -4.62 23.55
N ASP A 263 -0.78 -4.99 24.23
CA ASP A 263 -0.76 -5.95 25.35
C ASP A 263 -0.89 -7.42 24.95
N ASP A 264 -1.11 -7.69 23.67
CA ASP A 264 -1.28 -9.04 23.17
C ASP A 264 0.08 -9.79 23.14
N PRO A 265 0.22 -10.93 23.86
CA PRO A 265 1.46 -11.72 23.90
C PRO A 265 1.90 -12.29 22.55
N ASP A 266 0.98 -12.35 21.58
CA ASP A 266 1.25 -12.80 20.22
C ASP A 266 1.88 -11.68 19.37
N PHE A 267 2.18 -10.51 19.94
CA PHE A 267 2.95 -9.44 19.30
C PHE A 267 4.25 -9.14 20.07
N VAL A 268 5.25 -8.67 19.33
CA VAL A 268 6.57 -8.29 19.85
C VAL A 268 7.08 -7.03 19.18
N GLY A 269 7.81 -6.21 19.92
CA GLY A 269 8.51 -5.05 19.38
C GLY A 269 8.46 -3.85 20.33
N PRO A 270 9.04 -2.71 19.92
CA PRO A 270 9.03 -1.47 20.70
C PRO A 270 7.64 -0.93 21.06
N GLY A 271 6.60 -1.31 20.31
CA GLY A 271 5.21 -0.95 20.59
C GLY A 271 4.43 -1.99 21.39
N ALA A 272 5.05 -3.10 21.82
CA ALA A 272 4.42 -4.12 22.65
C ALA A 272 4.82 -3.96 24.12
N VAL A 273 3.93 -4.36 25.03
CA VAL A 273 4.22 -4.38 26.47
C VAL A 273 5.41 -5.31 26.77
N THR A 274 6.22 -4.95 27.76
CA THR A 274 7.48 -5.67 28.06
C THR A 274 7.29 -7.02 28.77
N ASP A 275 6.14 -7.25 29.40
CA ASP A 275 5.79 -8.49 30.12
C ASP A 275 4.34 -8.89 29.82
N PRO A 276 4.03 -9.28 28.57
CA PRO A 276 2.67 -9.66 28.19
C PRO A 276 2.31 -11.00 28.83
N TYR A 277 1.05 -11.18 29.18
CA TYR A 277 0.55 -12.44 29.72
C TYR A 277 -0.72 -12.89 29.00
N ASP A 278 -0.93 -14.21 28.96
CA ASP A 278 -1.90 -14.89 28.09
C ASP A 278 -3.35 -14.39 28.18
N ALA A 279 -3.74 -13.72 29.27
CA ALA A 279 -5.11 -13.23 29.43
C ALA A 279 -5.41 -11.98 28.59
N ASN A 280 -4.39 -11.28 28.10
CA ASN A 280 -4.53 -10.10 27.23
C ASN A 280 -4.49 -10.44 25.73
N ARG A 281 -4.34 -11.72 25.37
CA ARG A 281 -4.41 -12.18 23.96
C ARG A 281 -5.74 -11.74 23.36
N LEU A 282 -5.68 -11.09 22.20
CA LEU A 282 -6.81 -10.53 21.44
C LEU A 282 -7.66 -9.53 22.24
N GLY A 283 -7.12 -8.93 23.31
CA GLY A 283 -7.84 -8.04 24.21
C GLY A 283 -7.51 -6.56 24.07
N ASP A 284 -6.60 -6.21 23.15
CA ASP A 284 -6.11 -4.86 22.93
C ASP A 284 -5.92 -4.55 21.44
N ALA A 285 -6.99 -4.78 20.67
CA ALA A 285 -6.96 -4.73 19.22
C ALA A 285 -6.55 -3.36 18.65
N THR A 286 -7.02 -2.26 19.28
CA THR A 286 -6.77 -0.91 18.79
C THR A 286 -5.28 -0.58 18.79
N ASP A 287 -4.58 -0.83 19.90
CA ASP A 287 -3.17 -0.49 20.04
C ASP A 287 -2.28 -1.48 19.29
N CYS A 288 -2.61 -2.78 19.31
CA CYS A 288 -1.90 -3.79 18.54
C CYS A 288 -1.97 -3.55 17.03
N ARG A 289 -3.15 -3.18 16.49
CA ARG A 289 -3.29 -2.83 15.07
C ARG A 289 -2.53 -1.56 14.72
N ALA A 290 -2.63 -0.52 15.56
CA ALA A 290 -1.93 0.74 15.34
C ALA A 290 -0.40 0.53 15.36
N ALA A 291 0.10 -0.22 16.33
CA ALA A 291 1.50 -0.56 16.46
C ALA A 291 1.99 -1.43 15.29
N PHE A 292 1.17 -2.36 14.78
CA PHE A 292 1.52 -3.19 13.62
C PHE A 292 1.63 -2.35 12.34
N ILE A 293 0.67 -1.45 12.09
CA ILE A 293 0.70 -0.54 10.93
C ILE A 293 1.87 0.45 11.03
N ALA A 294 2.17 0.91 12.24
CA ALA A 294 3.35 1.73 12.52
C ALA A 294 4.67 0.97 12.38
N GLY A 295 4.63 -0.36 12.20
CA GLY A 295 5.81 -1.23 12.14
C GLY A 295 6.57 -1.31 13.47
N THR A 296 5.94 -0.94 14.59
CA THR A 296 6.54 -0.98 15.93
C THR A 296 6.25 -2.30 16.65
N VAL A 297 5.33 -3.12 16.14
CA VAL A 297 5.19 -4.52 16.54
C VAL A 297 5.07 -5.44 15.33
N THR A 298 5.47 -6.68 15.52
CA THR A 298 5.25 -7.80 14.60
C THR A 298 4.57 -8.93 15.36
N LEU A 299 3.84 -9.81 14.67
CA LEU A 299 3.32 -11.04 15.28
C LEU A 299 4.45 -11.86 15.93
N ARG A 300 4.15 -12.82 16.77
CA ARG A 300 5.12 -13.78 17.28
C ARG A 300 4.85 -15.07 16.53
N ALA A 301 5.87 -15.67 15.94
CA ALA A 301 5.75 -17.02 15.42
C ALA A 301 5.35 -17.96 16.57
N PRO A 302 4.59 -19.03 16.31
CA PRO A 302 4.10 -19.95 17.34
C PRO A 302 5.19 -20.64 18.18
N ASP A 303 6.47 -20.46 17.84
CA ASP A 303 7.66 -20.92 18.56
C ASP A 303 8.45 -19.82 19.28
N GLY A 304 8.00 -18.55 19.25
CA GLY A 304 8.62 -17.43 19.94
C GLY A 304 9.59 -16.59 19.13
N THR A 305 9.72 -16.82 17.82
CA THR A 305 10.56 -16.01 16.90
C THR A 305 9.77 -14.86 16.24
N SER A 306 10.44 -13.80 15.77
CA SER A 306 9.77 -12.70 15.03
C SER A 306 9.40 -13.16 13.60
N PRO A 307 8.28 -12.69 13.02
CA PRO A 307 7.86 -13.00 11.67
C PRO A 307 8.64 -12.11 10.70
N GLY A 308 9.27 -12.74 9.72
CA GLY A 308 10.11 -12.07 8.72
C GLY A 308 11.61 -12.20 8.95
N GLY A 309 12.05 -12.84 10.04
CA GLY A 309 13.45 -13.26 10.20
C GLY A 309 13.64 -14.72 9.81
N PHE A 310 14.68 -15.03 9.05
CA PHE A 310 15.12 -16.43 8.87
C PHE A 310 15.50 -17.01 10.24
N ASP A 311 14.93 -18.16 10.61
CA ASP A 311 15.31 -18.82 11.88
C ASP A 311 16.68 -19.48 11.75
N TYR A 312 17.70 -18.79 12.24
CA TYR A 312 19.07 -19.30 12.33
C TYR A 312 19.22 -20.46 13.33
N GLY A 313 18.28 -20.64 14.26
CA GLY A 313 18.34 -21.67 15.29
C GLY A 313 19.19 -21.28 16.51
N ASN A 314 20.02 -22.21 16.98
CA ASN A 314 20.88 -22.06 18.16
C ASN A 314 22.31 -22.61 17.89
N ASP A 315 23.18 -22.57 18.89
CA ASP A 315 24.58 -23.04 18.81
C ASP A 315 24.79 -24.37 19.56
N THR A 316 23.94 -25.37 19.30
CA THR A 316 24.02 -26.67 20.01
C THR A 316 24.92 -27.70 19.33
N SER A 317 25.30 -27.49 18.06
CA SER A 317 26.22 -28.39 17.37
C SER A 317 27.59 -28.38 18.04
N ARG A 318 28.30 -29.51 17.94
CA ARG A 318 29.72 -29.58 18.32
C ARG A 318 30.61 -28.73 17.41
N TRP A 319 30.11 -28.37 16.23
CA TRP A 319 30.79 -27.54 15.24
C TRP A 319 30.35 -26.08 15.32
N ALA A 320 29.40 -25.75 16.20
CA ALA A 320 28.98 -24.38 16.39
C ALA A 320 30.13 -23.47 16.83
N ASN A 321 30.18 -22.24 16.31
CA ASN A 321 31.21 -21.25 16.63
C ASN A 321 32.65 -21.69 16.25
N ASP A 322 32.81 -22.44 15.15
CA ASP A 322 34.12 -22.83 14.61
C ASP A 322 34.65 -21.88 13.51
N GLY A 323 33.84 -20.91 13.12
CA GLY A 323 34.14 -19.90 12.10
C GLY A 323 33.73 -20.29 10.68
N GLN A 324 32.96 -21.36 10.52
CA GLN A 324 32.28 -21.76 9.29
C GLN A 324 30.80 -21.99 9.61
N CYS A 325 29.92 -21.88 8.60
CA CYS A 325 28.52 -22.26 8.77
C CYS A 325 28.34 -23.75 8.44
N ASP A 326 27.89 -24.55 9.41
CA ASP A 326 27.59 -25.98 9.25
C ASP A 326 26.11 -26.26 8.89
N ASP A 327 25.28 -25.22 8.84
CA ASP A 327 23.85 -25.35 8.52
C ASP A 327 23.61 -25.46 7.01
N MET A 328 23.16 -26.63 6.56
CA MET A 328 22.93 -26.92 5.14
C MET A 328 21.86 -26.07 4.43
N ARG A 329 21.10 -25.27 5.17
CA ARG A 329 20.14 -24.31 4.59
C ARG A 329 20.83 -23.14 3.91
N PHE A 330 22.13 -22.96 4.13
CA PHE A 330 22.96 -21.93 3.52
C PHE A 330 23.86 -22.49 2.42
N THR A 331 24.38 -21.59 1.57
CA THR A 331 25.37 -21.87 0.54
C THR A 331 26.41 -20.73 0.48
N GLY A 332 27.62 -21.00 0.00
CA GLY A 332 28.66 -19.98 -0.16
C GLY A 332 30.04 -20.40 0.33
N ALA A 333 30.98 -19.44 0.33
CA ALA A 333 32.39 -19.69 0.62
C ALA A 333 32.68 -19.91 2.12
N GLY A 334 31.84 -19.34 2.99
CA GLY A 334 31.92 -19.51 4.44
C GLY A 334 31.33 -20.84 4.96
N MET A 335 30.78 -21.69 4.08
CA MET A 335 30.21 -22.97 4.47
C MET A 335 31.29 -24.00 4.84
N ALA A 336 30.96 -24.85 5.82
CA ALA A 336 31.77 -26.01 6.12
C ALA A 336 31.83 -26.97 4.92
N LYS A 337 32.99 -27.59 4.72
CA LYS A 337 33.22 -28.51 3.58
C LYS A 337 32.43 -29.81 3.67
N LYS A 338 31.91 -30.14 4.85
CA LYS A 338 31.11 -31.35 5.10
C LYS A 338 29.94 -30.94 5.96
N LEU A 339 28.76 -30.99 5.37
CA LEU A 339 27.51 -30.66 6.04
C LEU A 339 26.85 -31.95 6.52
N ASP A 340 26.29 -31.90 7.72
CA ASP A 340 25.49 -32.97 8.31
C ASP A 340 24.07 -32.45 8.56
N TYR A 341 23.08 -33.34 8.48
CA TYR A 341 21.69 -32.98 8.73
C TYR A 341 21.45 -32.62 10.20
N ASP A 342 22.19 -33.26 11.10
CA ASP A 342 22.12 -32.99 12.54
C ASP A 342 22.62 -31.58 12.90
N ASP A 343 23.36 -30.90 12.01
CA ASP A 343 23.90 -29.56 12.22
C ASP A 343 22.96 -28.44 11.72
N MET A 344 21.83 -28.80 11.10
CA MET A 344 20.81 -27.85 10.68
C MET A 344 20.21 -27.11 11.88
N ARG A 345 20.18 -25.76 11.84
CA ARG A 345 19.75 -24.87 12.93
C ARG A 345 20.57 -24.96 14.21
N ALA A 346 21.77 -25.53 14.14
CA ALA A 346 22.60 -25.83 15.30
C ALA A 346 23.93 -25.06 15.33
N ASP A 347 24.13 -24.13 14.39
CA ASP A 347 25.29 -23.25 14.27
C ASP A 347 24.88 -21.80 13.89
N ALA A 348 23.96 -21.25 14.68
CA ALA A 348 23.31 -19.98 14.38
C ALA A 348 24.29 -18.79 14.31
N THR A 349 25.26 -18.73 15.22
CA THR A 349 26.16 -17.57 15.34
C THR A 349 27.08 -17.43 14.13
N ASP A 350 27.70 -18.51 13.66
CA ASP A 350 28.60 -18.44 12.50
C ASP A 350 27.81 -18.19 11.22
N CYS A 351 26.69 -18.91 11.01
CA CYS A 351 25.85 -18.71 9.85
C CYS A 351 25.31 -17.27 9.74
N ARG A 352 24.86 -16.67 10.85
CA ARG A 352 24.44 -15.26 10.84
C ARG A 352 25.60 -14.33 10.52
N THR A 353 26.75 -14.52 11.17
CA THR A 353 27.91 -13.66 10.98
C THR A 353 28.42 -13.69 9.54
N LEU A 354 28.45 -14.88 8.93
CA LEU A 354 28.91 -15.07 7.56
C LEU A 354 27.90 -14.58 6.52
N GLU A 355 26.59 -14.67 6.81
CA GLU A 355 25.54 -14.11 5.97
C GLU A 355 25.57 -12.58 5.99
N GLU A 356 25.69 -11.96 7.17
CA GLU A 356 25.87 -10.51 7.33
C GLU A 356 27.15 -10.00 6.65
N ALA A 357 28.19 -10.84 6.58
CA ALA A 357 29.44 -10.54 5.87
C ALA A 357 29.32 -10.74 4.34
N GLY A 358 28.23 -11.32 3.84
CA GLY A 358 28.02 -11.66 2.44
C GLY A 358 28.88 -12.84 1.95
N GLU A 359 29.41 -13.66 2.85
CA GLU A 359 30.22 -14.83 2.50
C GLU A 359 29.37 -16.08 2.22
N ILE A 360 28.15 -16.11 2.75
CA ILE A 360 27.13 -17.13 2.50
C ILE A 360 25.77 -16.45 2.27
N SER A 361 24.82 -17.20 1.70
CA SER A 361 23.42 -16.81 1.56
C SER A 361 22.50 -17.98 1.92
N ILE A 362 21.27 -17.65 2.32
CA ILE A 362 20.21 -18.65 2.52
C ILE A 362 19.83 -19.22 1.15
N ARG A 363 19.74 -20.55 1.03
CA ARG A 363 19.30 -21.16 -0.23
C ARG A 363 17.82 -20.82 -0.47
N PRO A 364 17.43 -20.48 -1.71
CA PRO A 364 16.09 -19.98 -2.02
C PRO A 364 14.96 -20.83 -1.43
N VAL A 365 15.07 -22.15 -1.50
CA VAL A 365 14.06 -23.10 -1.00
C VAL A 365 13.77 -23.02 0.51
N TYR A 366 14.62 -22.37 1.30
CA TYR A 366 14.40 -22.13 2.73
C TYR A 366 13.95 -20.69 3.04
N THR A 367 13.67 -19.89 2.02
CA THR A 367 13.10 -18.55 2.17
C THR A 367 11.57 -18.61 2.15
N PRO A 368 10.88 -17.79 2.95
CA PRO A 368 9.42 -17.70 2.90
C PRO A 368 8.89 -17.37 1.50
N ASP A 369 9.58 -16.48 0.78
CA ASP A 369 9.16 -16.01 -0.54
C ASP A 369 9.12 -17.14 -1.58
N TYR A 370 10.11 -18.04 -1.56
CA TYR A 370 10.10 -19.21 -2.45
C TYR A 370 8.94 -20.15 -2.12
N VAL A 371 8.67 -20.42 -0.84
CA VAL A 371 7.55 -21.30 -0.48
C VAL A 371 6.20 -20.70 -0.89
N LEU A 372 6.06 -19.38 -0.83
CA LEU A 372 4.86 -18.65 -1.27
C LEU A 372 4.69 -18.60 -2.79
N GLY A 373 5.76 -18.78 -3.56
CA GLY A 373 5.74 -18.83 -5.03
C GLY A 373 5.15 -20.12 -5.61
N ALA A 374 4.89 -21.14 -4.79
CA ALA A 374 4.23 -22.36 -5.24
C ALA A 374 2.72 -22.13 -5.53
N PRO A 375 2.13 -22.83 -6.53
CA PRO A 375 2.74 -23.89 -7.30
C PRO A 375 3.61 -23.41 -8.47
N TYR A 376 4.80 -23.99 -8.60
CA TYR A 376 5.76 -23.63 -9.65
C TYR A 376 5.42 -24.28 -11.01
N ASP A 377 5.60 -23.53 -12.11
CA ASP A 377 5.52 -24.12 -13.45
C ASP A 377 6.68 -25.10 -13.68
N SER A 378 6.33 -26.36 -13.90
CA SER A 378 7.28 -27.45 -14.11
C SER A 378 7.45 -27.79 -15.61
N SER A 379 6.76 -27.07 -16.51
CA SER A 379 6.68 -27.39 -17.94
C SER A 379 8.02 -27.37 -18.67
N ALA A 380 8.96 -26.55 -18.20
CA ALA A 380 10.28 -26.39 -18.79
C ALA A 380 11.31 -27.43 -18.31
N ILE A 381 10.99 -28.23 -17.28
CA ILE A 381 11.95 -29.13 -16.62
C ILE A 381 11.77 -30.57 -17.13
N ASP A 382 12.87 -31.18 -17.58
CA ASP A 382 12.90 -32.61 -17.89
C ASP A 382 13.15 -33.43 -16.61
N PHE A 383 12.07 -33.90 -15.99
CA PHE A 383 12.12 -34.79 -14.82
C PHE A 383 12.47 -36.25 -15.17
N GLY A 384 12.39 -36.65 -16.45
CA GLY A 384 12.66 -38.02 -16.87
C GLY A 384 11.52 -39.02 -16.62
N ASP A 385 11.86 -40.20 -16.09
CA ASP A 385 10.93 -41.30 -15.78
C ASP A 385 11.06 -41.80 -14.33
N ASP A 386 10.30 -42.83 -13.96
CA ASP A 386 10.32 -43.46 -12.63
C ASP A 386 11.05 -44.82 -12.67
N SER A 387 12.24 -44.86 -13.28
CA SER A 387 12.98 -46.11 -13.51
C SER A 387 13.90 -46.54 -12.36
N SER A 388 14.17 -45.66 -11.38
CA SER A 388 15.04 -45.97 -10.25
C SER A 388 14.35 -46.96 -9.28
N THR A 389 15.13 -47.60 -8.41
CA THR A 389 14.57 -48.43 -7.33
C THR A 389 14.01 -47.63 -6.17
N TYR A 390 14.31 -46.33 -6.15
CA TYR A 390 13.89 -45.38 -5.12
C TYR A 390 12.73 -44.50 -5.60
N ALA A 391 12.37 -44.58 -6.89
CA ALA A 391 11.27 -43.83 -7.46
C ALA A 391 9.93 -44.10 -6.78
N ASN A 392 9.11 -43.05 -6.64
CA ASN A 392 7.80 -43.07 -5.98
C ASN A 392 7.87 -43.44 -4.47
N ASP A 393 8.90 -42.98 -3.77
CA ASP A 393 9.02 -43.10 -2.32
C ASP A 393 8.60 -41.84 -1.54
N ASN A 394 8.12 -40.82 -2.26
CA ASN A 394 7.73 -39.47 -1.81
C ASN A 394 8.91 -38.55 -1.45
N GLN A 395 10.11 -38.85 -1.91
CA GLN A 395 11.25 -37.95 -1.88
C GLN A 395 11.85 -37.88 -3.27
N CYS A 396 12.36 -36.72 -3.66
CA CYS A 396 13.08 -36.59 -4.92
C CYS A 396 14.50 -37.17 -4.80
N ASP A 397 14.79 -38.25 -5.52
CA ASP A 397 16.13 -38.87 -5.55
C ASP A 397 17.08 -38.26 -6.59
N ASP A 398 16.58 -37.36 -7.43
CA ASP A 398 17.37 -36.80 -8.52
C ASP A 398 18.43 -35.80 -7.98
N PRO A 399 19.74 -36.06 -8.19
CA PRO A 399 20.83 -35.24 -7.68
C PRO A 399 20.86 -33.80 -8.23
N ARG A 400 20.08 -33.49 -9.28
CA ARG A 400 19.94 -32.14 -9.84
C ARG A 400 19.18 -31.20 -8.92
N PHE A 401 18.38 -31.73 -8.00
CA PHE A 401 17.58 -30.93 -7.11
C PHE A 401 18.23 -30.77 -5.74
N GLU A 402 17.75 -29.78 -5.00
CA GLU A 402 18.11 -29.54 -3.61
C GLU A 402 16.91 -28.97 -2.84
N GLY A 403 16.87 -29.21 -1.53
CA GLY A 403 15.80 -28.71 -0.65
C GLY A 403 15.23 -29.79 0.25
N PRO A 404 14.27 -29.44 1.14
CA PRO A 404 13.68 -30.38 2.10
C PRO A 404 12.94 -31.56 1.47
N GLY A 405 12.51 -31.47 0.20
CA GLY A 405 11.83 -32.56 -0.50
C GLY A 405 12.78 -33.58 -1.18
N VAL A 406 14.10 -33.41 -1.11
CA VAL A 406 15.06 -34.37 -1.71
C VAL A 406 15.46 -35.48 -0.74
N ALA A 407 15.85 -36.63 -1.28
CA ALA A 407 16.40 -37.72 -0.48
C ALA A 407 17.72 -37.32 0.19
N MET A 408 17.95 -37.80 1.41
CA MET A 408 19.18 -37.51 2.17
C MET A 408 20.45 -38.05 1.49
N THR A 409 20.33 -39.07 0.64
CA THR A 409 21.45 -39.64 -0.11
C THR A 409 21.10 -39.65 -1.58
N LEU A 410 21.73 -38.76 -2.34
CA LEU A 410 21.53 -38.65 -3.78
C LEU A 410 22.59 -39.48 -4.51
N LEU A 411 22.15 -40.33 -5.44
CA LEU A 411 23.04 -41.12 -6.29
C LEU A 411 22.97 -40.59 -7.73
N GLU A 412 24.13 -40.53 -8.38
CA GLU A 412 24.19 -40.13 -9.80
C GLU A 412 23.40 -41.09 -10.72
N SER A 413 23.17 -42.33 -10.28
CA SER A 413 22.34 -43.30 -11.00
C SER A 413 20.85 -42.94 -11.03
N ASP A 414 20.39 -42.07 -10.13
CA ASP A 414 18.98 -41.75 -9.94
C ASP A 414 18.58 -40.43 -10.63
N ARG A 415 19.54 -39.80 -11.35
CA ARG A 415 19.28 -38.65 -12.21
C ARG A 415 18.21 -38.99 -13.25
N ARG A 416 17.14 -38.17 -13.29
CA ARG A 416 15.98 -38.31 -14.20
C ARG A 416 15.25 -39.66 -14.09
N ALA A 417 15.35 -40.31 -12.93
CA ALA A 417 14.82 -41.65 -12.72
C ALA A 417 13.77 -41.73 -11.59
N ASP A 418 13.36 -40.56 -11.07
CA ASP A 418 12.32 -40.38 -10.05
C ASP A 418 11.43 -39.16 -10.38
N ALA A 419 10.85 -39.18 -11.57
CA ALA A 419 10.18 -38.03 -12.15
C ALA A 419 8.90 -37.60 -11.41
N SER A 420 8.16 -38.56 -10.85
CA SER A 420 6.90 -38.29 -10.17
C SER A 420 7.10 -37.51 -8.86
N ASP A 421 8.03 -37.95 -8.01
CA ASP A 421 8.28 -37.31 -6.71
C ASP A 421 9.01 -35.98 -6.88
N CYS A 422 10.02 -35.91 -7.76
CA CYS A 422 10.72 -34.66 -8.04
C CYS A 422 9.80 -33.58 -8.61
N ARG A 423 8.89 -33.92 -9.51
CA ARG A 423 7.92 -32.95 -10.04
C ARG A 423 6.98 -32.45 -8.96
N ALA A 424 6.41 -33.37 -8.18
CA ALA A 424 5.49 -33.00 -7.10
C ALA A 424 6.18 -32.11 -6.05
N ALA A 425 7.42 -32.43 -5.69
CA ALA A 425 8.20 -31.66 -4.74
C ALA A 425 8.58 -30.27 -5.28
N PHE A 426 8.91 -30.17 -6.58
CA PHE A 426 9.25 -28.90 -7.23
C PHE A 426 8.03 -27.99 -7.33
N GLU A 427 6.91 -28.52 -7.85
CA GLU A 427 5.65 -27.79 -7.94
C GLU A 427 5.17 -27.34 -6.56
N ALA A 428 5.40 -28.14 -5.50
CA ALA A 428 5.06 -27.77 -4.12
C ALA A 428 6.03 -26.74 -3.48
N GLY A 429 7.07 -26.29 -4.19
CA GLY A 429 8.06 -25.35 -3.65
C GLY A 429 8.94 -25.93 -2.55
N THR A 430 9.05 -27.26 -2.47
CA THR A 430 9.87 -27.96 -1.45
C THR A 430 11.26 -28.33 -1.93
N ILE A 431 11.53 -28.18 -3.23
CA ILE A 431 12.86 -28.34 -3.82
C ILE A 431 13.06 -27.26 -4.89
N THR A 432 14.32 -27.01 -5.23
CA THR A 432 14.73 -26.18 -6.36
C THR A 432 15.76 -26.93 -7.20
N LEU A 433 15.91 -26.52 -8.46
CA LEU A 433 16.92 -27.06 -9.36
C LEU A 433 18.26 -26.37 -9.06
N ARG A 434 19.36 -27.13 -9.03
CA ARG A 434 20.69 -26.56 -8.84
C ARG A 434 21.10 -25.70 -10.03
N ASP A 435 21.82 -24.62 -9.76
CA ASP A 435 22.35 -23.72 -10.79
C ASP A 435 23.11 -24.48 -11.89
N GLY A 436 22.71 -24.24 -13.15
CA GLY A 436 23.36 -24.83 -14.32
C GLY A 436 22.91 -26.26 -14.68
N GLU A 437 21.94 -26.82 -13.95
CA GLU A 437 21.22 -28.02 -14.37
C GLU A 437 19.98 -27.63 -15.20
N SER A 438 19.61 -28.45 -16.19
CA SER A 438 18.40 -28.29 -17.04
C SER A 438 17.77 -29.64 -17.33
#